data_AF-A0A7J6SSA9-F1
#
_entry.id   AF-A0A7J6SSA9-F1
#
_cell.length_a   1.000
_cell.length_b   1.000
_cell.length_c   1.000
_cell.angle_alpha   90.00
_cell.angle_beta   90.00
_cell.angle_gamma   90.00
#
_symmetry.space_group_name_H-M   'P 1'
#
loop_
_entity.id
_entity.type
_entity.pdbx_description
1 polymer ?
#
loop_
_entity_poly.entity_id
_entity_poly.type
_entity_poly.pdbx_seq_one_letter_code
_entity_poly.pdbx_strand_id
1 'polypeptide(L)'
;MWGDHVPNGDHVRRVFTAFIKGEVKRLPWCTESPTEETLFIQKQLIRLNQCNMLTINSQPRVNGALSTDPYVGWGPGGGFVYQKAYVEFFCPESQLEQLIRGIEGEKYESISYMAVTADGSKVK
;
A
#
# COMPACT_ATOMS: atom_id res chain seq x y z
N MET A 1 -3.83 6.10 -20.91
CA MET A 1 -3.96 5.35 -19.62
C MET A 1 -3.42 6.16 -18.44
N TRP A 2 -2.18 6.67 -18.50
CA TRP A 2 -1.60 7.52 -17.45
C TRP A 2 -1.50 9.00 -17.82
N GLY A 3 -1.95 9.38 -19.02
CA GLY A 3 -1.80 10.70 -19.61
C GLY A 3 -0.57 10.77 -20.54
N ASP A 4 -0.63 11.64 -21.54
CA ASP A 4 0.43 11.79 -22.56
C ASP A 4 1.54 12.77 -22.11
N HIS A 5 1.31 13.47 -21.00
CA HIS A 5 2.24 14.41 -20.37
C HIS A 5 2.23 14.25 -18.85
N VAL A 6 3.41 14.34 -18.22
CA VAL A 6 3.60 14.26 -16.76
C VAL A 6 4.20 15.58 -16.27
N PRO A 7 3.36 16.61 -15.99
CA PRO A 7 3.86 17.96 -15.71
C PRO A 7 4.56 18.08 -14.35
N ASN A 8 4.19 17.25 -13.37
CA ASN A 8 4.71 17.31 -11.99
C ASN A 8 4.32 16.06 -11.19
N GLY A 9 4.79 15.98 -9.95
CA GLY A 9 4.47 14.88 -9.02
C GLY A 9 2.98 14.75 -8.68
N ASP A 10 2.20 15.83 -8.75
CA ASP A 10 0.75 15.80 -8.48
C ASP A 10 0.02 14.96 -9.52
N HIS A 11 0.49 15.02 -10.76
CA HIS A 11 -0.01 14.15 -11.82
C HIS A 11 0.21 12.68 -11.49
N VAL A 12 1.41 12.32 -11.02
CA VAL A 12 1.72 10.94 -10.61
C VAL A 12 0.82 10.50 -9.46
N ARG A 13 0.65 11.33 -8.42
CA ARG A 13 -0.26 11.04 -7.31
C ARG A 13 -1.70 10.80 -7.77
N ARG A 14 -2.20 11.59 -8.73
CA ARG A 14 -3.53 11.40 -9.32
C ARG A 14 -3.65 10.06 -10.03
N VAL A 15 -2.64 9.66 -10.82
CA VAL A 15 -2.64 8.35 -11.51
C VAL A 15 -2.71 7.19 -10.52
N PHE A 16 -1.92 7.23 -9.44
CA PHE A 16 -1.96 6.21 -8.39
C PHE A 16 -3.30 6.20 -7.64
N THR A 17 -3.84 7.37 -7.31
CA THR A 17 -5.18 7.49 -6.69
C THR A 17 -6.27 6.92 -7.61
N ALA A 18 -6.22 7.24 -8.90
CA ALA A 18 -7.15 6.76 -9.91
C ALA A 18 -7.06 5.24 -10.12
N PHE A 19 -5.88 4.65 -9.93
CA PHE A 19 -5.70 3.20 -9.95
C PHE A 19 -6.47 2.52 -8.81
N ILE A 20 -6.33 3.03 -7.57
CA ILE A 20 -7.06 2.50 -6.41
C ILE A 20 -8.59 2.64 -6.56
N LYS A 21 -9.05 3.64 -7.31
CA LYS A 21 -10.47 3.85 -7.66
C LYS A 21 -10.96 3.00 -8.84
N GLY A 22 -10.07 2.29 -9.55
CA GLY A 22 -10.40 1.49 -10.74
C GLY A 22 -10.57 2.30 -12.04
N GLU A 23 -10.26 3.59 -12.02
CA GLU A 23 -10.27 4.50 -13.18
C GLU A 23 -9.05 4.26 -14.08
N VAL A 24 -7.88 4.02 -13.46
CA VAL A 24 -6.66 3.54 -14.14
C VAL A 24 -6.58 2.03 -13.97
N LYS A 25 -6.37 1.29 -15.07
CA LYS A 25 -6.47 -0.18 -15.07
C LYS A 25 -5.23 -0.94 -14.60
N ARG A 26 -4.06 -0.30 -14.67
CA ARG A 26 -2.78 -0.89 -14.26
C ARG A 26 -1.77 0.20 -13.92
N LEU A 27 -0.78 -0.15 -13.11
CA LEU A 27 0.45 0.59 -12.85
C LEU A 27 1.66 -0.25 -13.33
N PRO A 28 2.88 0.31 -13.42
CA PRO A 28 4.05 -0.50 -13.76
C PRO A 28 4.26 -1.71 -12.84
N TRP A 29 3.91 -1.58 -11.55
CA TRP A 29 4.02 -2.64 -10.53
C TRP A 29 2.74 -3.45 -10.33
N CYS A 30 1.61 -3.00 -10.88
CA CYS A 30 0.31 -3.62 -10.67
C CYS A 30 -0.33 -3.89 -12.03
N THR A 31 -0.14 -5.10 -12.55
CA THR A 31 -0.67 -5.51 -13.86
C THR A 31 -2.16 -5.84 -13.82
N GLU A 32 -2.67 -6.21 -12.65
CA GLU A 32 -4.06 -6.55 -12.39
C GLU A 32 -4.79 -5.41 -11.64
N SER A 33 -6.12 -5.44 -11.68
CA SER A 33 -6.93 -4.50 -10.92
C SER A 33 -6.86 -4.80 -9.42
N PRO A 34 -7.07 -3.81 -8.53
CA PRO A 34 -7.15 -4.07 -7.10
C PRO A 34 -8.16 -5.17 -6.77
N THR A 35 -7.77 -6.09 -5.89
CA THR A 35 -8.61 -7.19 -5.41
C THR A 35 -9.75 -6.68 -4.52
N GLU A 36 -10.78 -7.49 -4.29
CA GLU A 36 -11.89 -7.13 -3.40
C GLU A 36 -11.41 -6.84 -1.96
N GLU A 37 -10.36 -7.53 -1.52
CA GLU A 37 -9.69 -7.27 -0.24
C GLU A 37 -9.17 -5.83 -0.12
N THR A 38 -8.72 -5.22 -1.23
CA THR A 38 -8.24 -3.83 -1.25
C THR A 38 -9.37 -2.85 -0.88
N LEU A 39 -10.63 -3.21 -1.10
CA LEU A 39 -11.78 -2.35 -0.80
C LEU A 39 -11.89 -2.03 0.70
N PHE A 40 -11.45 -2.93 1.58
CA PHE A 40 -11.48 -2.72 3.03
C PHE A 40 -10.58 -1.56 3.49
N ILE A 41 -9.52 -1.26 2.72
CA ILE A 41 -8.53 -0.23 3.05
C ILE A 41 -8.41 0.85 1.95
N GLN A 42 -9.36 0.88 1.01
CA GLN A 42 -9.30 1.75 -0.17
C GLN A 42 -9.16 3.24 0.20
N LYS A 43 -9.92 3.71 1.20
CA LYS A 43 -9.88 5.12 1.64
C LYS A 43 -8.50 5.50 2.17
N GLN A 44 -7.87 4.60 2.92
CA GLN A 44 -6.54 4.78 3.50
C GLN A 44 -5.49 4.81 2.39
N LEU A 45 -5.56 3.89 1.42
CA LEU A 45 -4.63 3.86 0.28
C LEU A 45 -4.75 5.11 -0.60
N ILE A 46 -5.98 5.60 -0.86
CA ILE A 46 -6.19 6.88 -1.54
C ILE A 46 -5.51 8.01 -0.78
N ARG A 47 -5.69 8.07 0.54
CA ARG A 47 -5.07 9.11 1.37
C ARG A 47 -3.54 9.04 1.34
N LEU A 48 -2.95 7.85 1.40
CA LEU A 48 -1.50 7.65 1.30
C LEU A 48 -0.98 8.19 -0.04
N ASN A 49 -1.60 7.80 -1.14
CA ASN A 49 -1.21 8.24 -2.48
C ASN A 49 -1.31 9.76 -2.64
N GLN A 50 -2.36 10.39 -2.10
CA GLN A 50 -2.52 11.85 -2.08
C GLN A 50 -1.43 12.56 -1.26
N CYS A 51 -0.84 11.87 -0.28
CA CYS A 51 0.24 12.35 0.57
C CYS A 51 1.64 11.98 0.06
N ASN A 52 1.86 11.72 -1.24
CA ASN A 52 3.17 11.31 -1.81
C ASN A 52 3.71 9.96 -1.32
N MET A 53 2.87 9.11 -0.70
CA MET A 53 3.19 7.71 -0.41
C MET A 53 2.54 6.84 -1.49
N LEU A 54 3.25 6.66 -2.59
CA LEU A 54 2.78 6.01 -3.81
C LEU A 54 2.73 4.48 -3.64
N THR A 55 1.58 3.95 -3.27
CA THR A 55 1.39 2.54 -2.88
C THR A 55 1.47 1.59 -4.07
N ILE A 56 2.24 0.52 -3.94
CA ILE A 56 2.39 -0.54 -4.96
C ILE A 56 1.93 -1.92 -4.47
N ASN A 57 1.80 -2.11 -3.16
CA ASN A 57 1.29 -3.35 -2.58
C ASN A 57 0.65 -3.07 -1.20
N SER A 58 -0.35 -3.88 -0.81
CA SER A 58 -1.02 -3.76 0.48
C SER A 58 -1.88 -4.97 0.81
N GLN A 59 -2.08 -5.25 2.09
CA GLN A 59 -3.09 -6.18 2.60
C GLN A 59 -3.66 -5.67 3.95
N PRO A 60 -4.97 -5.84 4.20
CA PRO A 60 -5.60 -5.50 5.47
C PRO A 60 -5.15 -6.42 6.62
N ARG A 61 -5.54 -6.07 7.85
CA ARG A 61 -5.45 -7.02 8.97
C ARG A 61 -6.64 -7.96 8.92
N VAL A 62 -6.40 -9.24 9.20
CA VAL A 62 -7.44 -10.26 9.39
C VAL A 62 -7.16 -10.99 10.69
N ASN A 63 -8.19 -11.12 11.53
CA ASN A 63 -8.09 -11.76 12.84
C ASN A 63 -9.09 -12.90 12.96
N GLY A 64 -8.73 -14.07 12.43
CA GLY A 64 -9.53 -15.28 12.54
C GLY A 64 -10.79 -15.29 11.65
N ALA A 65 -10.67 -14.83 10.40
CA ALA A 65 -11.75 -15.04 9.43
C ALA A 65 -11.87 -16.54 9.11
N LEU A 66 -13.05 -17.03 8.73
CA LEU A 66 -13.21 -18.42 8.31
C LEU A 66 -12.34 -18.70 7.08
N SER A 67 -11.78 -19.91 6.96
CA SER A 67 -11.04 -20.29 5.74
C SER A 67 -11.89 -20.27 4.47
N THR A 68 -13.21 -20.24 4.62
CA THR A 68 -14.21 -20.12 3.55
C THR A 68 -14.73 -18.68 3.37
N ASP A 69 -14.13 -17.68 4.01
CA ASP A 69 -14.52 -16.27 3.83
C ASP A 69 -14.39 -15.87 2.34
N PRO A 70 -15.39 -15.20 1.74
CA PRO A 70 -15.39 -14.91 0.31
C PRO A 70 -14.32 -13.92 -0.14
N TYR A 71 -13.75 -13.13 0.77
CA TYR A 71 -12.80 -12.06 0.42
C TYR A 71 -11.36 -12.40 0.80
N VAL A 72 -11.17 -13.04 1.96
CA VAL A 72 -9.83 -13.32 2.51
C VAL A 72 -9.60 -14.81 2.79
N GLY A 73 -10.59 -15.66 2.54
CA GLY A 73 -10.53 -17.09 2.79
C GLY A 73 -9.63 -17.83 1.80
N TRP A 74 -8.83 -18.77 2.32
CA TRP A 74 -8.03 -19.69 1.53
C TRP A 74 -7.75 -20.97 2.32
N GLY A 75 -7.35 -22.03 1.62
CA GLY A 75 -7.04 -23.34 2.21
C GLY A 75 -8.27 -24.21 2.48
N PRO A 76 -8.12 -25.35 3.19
CA PRO A 76 -9.22 -26.27 3.50
C PRO A 76 -10.29 -25.64 4.40
N GLY A 77 -11.54 -26.08 4.25
CA GLY A 77 -12.66 -25.66 5.10
C GLY A 77 -12.51 -26.07 6.56
N GLY A 78 -13.07 -25.26 7.46
CA GLY A 78 -13.05 -25.51 8.91
C GLY A 78 -11.86 -24.89 9.66
N GLY A 79 -11.05 -24.07 8.99
CA GLY A 79 -9.93 -23.34 9.58
C GLY A 79 -10.19 -21.85 9.76
N PHE A 80 -9.14 -21.13 10.18
CA PHE A 80 -9.15 -19.68 10.35
C PHE A 80 -7.96 -19.03 9.65
N VAL A 81 -8.18 -17.88 9.02
CA VAL A 81 -7.17 -17.06 8.32
C VAL A 81 -6.76 -15.88 9.20
N TYR A 82 -5.47 -15.56 9.18
CA TYR A 82 -4.88 -14.40 9.85
C TYR A 82 -3.96 -13.67 8.88
N GLN A 83 -3.96 -12.34 8.96
CA GLN A 83 -3.07 -11.48 8.19
C GLN A 83 -2.62 -10.30 9.05
N LYS A 84 -1.32 -9.97 8.96
CA LYS A 84 -0.81 -8.69 9.47
C LYS A 84 -1.04 -7.62 8.42
N ALA A 85 -1.49 -6.43 8.85
CA ALA A 85 -1.60 -5.29 7.95
C ALA A 85 -0.22 -4.96 7.37
N TYR A 86 -0.17 -4.69 6.06
CA TYR A 86 1.05 -4.39 5.34
C TYR A 86 0.79 -3.37 4.23
N VAL A 87 1.80 -2.54 3.96
CA VAL A 87 1.78 -1.55 2.88
C VAL A 87 3.21 -1.34 2.35
N GLU A 88 3.33 -1.23 1.04
CA GLU A 88 4.57 -0.95 0.32
C GLU A 88 4.37 0.25 -0.60
N PHE A 89 5.29 1.22 -0.59
CA PHE A 89 5.15 2.45 -1.35
C PHE A 89 6.48 3.14 -1.67
N PHE A 90 6.47 3.98 -2.69
CA PHE A 90 7.52 4.98 -2.92
C PHE A 90 7.20 6.30 -2.21
N CYS A 91 8.21 6.98 -1.68
CA CYS A 91 8.07 8.33 -1.15
C CYS A 91 9.38 9.14 -1.27
N PRO A 92 9.34 10.48 -1.16
CA PRO A 92 10.54 11.30 -1.05
C PRO A 92 11.32 11.00 0.24
N GLU A 93 12.65 11.16 0.20
CA GLU A 93 13.54 10.96 1.36
C GLU A 93 13.11 11.80 2.58
N SER A 94 12.76 13.07 2.37
CA SER A 94 12.29 13.96 3.44
C SER A 94 11.00 13.46 4.12
N GLN A 95 10.18 12.68 3.42
CA GLN A 95 8.98 12.07 3.98
C GLN A 95 9.31 10.78 4.73
N LEU A 96 10.24 9.98 4.23
CA LEU A 96 10.77 8.81 4.93
C LEU A 96 11.36 9.20 6.29
N GLU A 97 12.16 10.27 6.35
CA GLU A 97 12.73 10.77 7.60
C GLU A 97 11.66 11.19 8.61
N GLN A 98 10.56 11.78 8.15
CA GLN A 98 9.44 12.17 9.02
C GLN A 98 8.69 10.94 9.55
N LEU A 99 8.49 9.93 8.70
CA LEU A 99 7.87 8.67 9.09
C LEU A 99 8.70 7.94 10.15
N ILE A 100 10.01 7.79 9.94
CA ILE A 100 10.91 7.13 10.89
C ILE A 100 10.92 7.88 12.23
N ARG A 101 11.04 9.22 12.20
CA ARG A 101 10.97 10.04 13.40
C ARG A 101 9.65 9.86 14.17
N GLY A 102 8.53 9.80 13.47
CA GLY A 102 7.23 9.55 14.09
C GLY A 102 7.12 8.14 14.68
N ILE A 103 7.57 7.12 13.94
CA ILE A 103 7.54 5.72 14.38
C ILE A 103 8.36 5.51 15.65
N GLU A 104 9.58 6.04 15.66
CA GLU A 104 10.53 5.85 16.77
C GLU A 104 10.24 6.78 17.95
N GLY A 105 9.87 8.04 17.67
CA GLY A 105 9.56 9.03 18.70
C GLY A 105 8.35 8.63 19.56
N GLU A 106 7.30 8.11 18.92
CA GLU A 106 6.09 7.63 19.60
C GLU A 106 6.23 6.19 20.12
N LYS A 107 7.38 5.53 19.88
CA LYS A 107 7.67 4.15 20.29
C LYS A 107 6.60 3.16 19.82
N TYR A 108 6.23 3.20 18.54
CA TYR A 108 5.30 2.22 17.97
C TYR A 108 5.96 0.84 17.78
N GLU A 109 6.09 0.08 18.87
CA GLU A 109 6.72 -1.26 18.90
C GLU A 109 6.03 -2.30 18.00
N SER A 110 4.78 -2.06 17.61
CA SER A 110 4.00 -2.93 16.73
C SER A 110 4.30 -2.76 15.24
N ILE A 111 5.09 -1.74 14.87
CA ILE A 111 5.45 -1.45 13.47
C ILE A 111 6.83 -2.01 13.17
N SER A 112 6.93 -2.82 12.12
CA SER A 112 8.19 -3.20 11.49
C SER A 112 8.27 -2.52 10.12
N TYR A 113 9.42 -1.93 9.80
CA TYR A 113 9.63 -1.22 8.54
C TYR A 113 11.00 -1.54 7.94
N MET A 114 11.12 -1.39 6.63
CA MET A 114 12.37 -1.49 5.85
C MET A 114 12.32 -0.40 4.78
N ALA A 115 13.47 0.24 4.50
CA ALA A 115 13.55 1.27 3.47
C ALA A 115 14.86 1.17 2.69
N VAL A 116 14.76 1.21 1.37
CA VAL A 116 15.88 1.07 0.43
C VAL A 116 15.73 2.07 -0.71
N THR A 117 16.86 2.62 -1.15
CA THR A 117 16.95 3.51 -2.32
C THR A 117 17.30 2.74 -3.58
N ALA A 118 17.17 3.39 -4.74
CA ALA A 118 17.38 2.76 -6.05
C ALA A 118 18.82 2.22 -6.27
N ASP A 119 19.81 2.81 -5.61
CA ASP A 119 21.22 2.37 -5.63
C ASP A 119 21.51 1.22 -4.64
N GLY A 120 20.50 0.76 -3.89
CA GLY A 120 20.62 -0.30 -2.90
C GLY A 120 21.05 0.19 -1.51
N SER A 121 21.20 1.50 -1.29
CA SER A 121 21.49 2.03 0.04
C SER A 121 20.32 1.75 0.97
N LYS A 122 20.60 1.07 2.09
CA LYS A 122 19.62 0.84 3.14
C LYS A 122 19.54 2.08 4.01
N VAL A 123 18.36 2.66 4.11
CA VAL A 123 18.10 3.74 5.07
C VAL A 123 17.89 3.15 6.47
N LYS A 124 17.47 1.86 6.55
CA LYS A 124 17.57 0.98 7.71
C LYS A 124 17.35 -0.49 7.31
#